data_AF-A0A317G766-F1
#
_entry.id   AF-A0A317G766-F1
#
_cell.length_a   1.000
_cell.length_b   1.000
_cell.length_c   1.000
_cell.angle_alpha   90.00
_cell.angle_beta   90.00
_cell.angle_gamma   90.00
#
_symmetry.space_group_name_H-M   'P 1'
#
loop_
_entity.id
_entity.type
_entity.pdbx_description
1 polymer ?
#
loop_
_entity_poly.entity_id
_entity_poly.type
_entity_poly.pdbx_seq_one_letter_code
_entity_poly.pdbx_strand_id
1 'polypeptide(L)'
;MNEEEARKHILAEVAAYCDKYHTKKDYKKGDRIPYASRVYDHNEMVNLVDSSLEFWLTSGRYTEEFERKFGEYLGVRFVSLVNSGSSANLLAFMTLTSPLLGDKRICRGDEVITVAAGFPTTIAPIIQYGAVPVFVDVTIPQYNIDVAMLEEALSDKTKAVMIAHTLGNPFDLRAVKAFCDRHDLWLIEDNCDALGSRYDMGDGMKYTGTIGDIGTSSFYPPHHMTMGEGGAVYTDNPLLNKIIRSMRDWGRDCICHPGHDNECGHRFDGKRGELPEGYDHKYVYSHFGYNLKATDMQAAIGCAQLSKFPEFVQKRKHNFQFLSDTLEDTGDQLILPKAAAHADPSWFGFCITCKESGRRAKLVPYLEQHGIQTRMLFAGNILKHPCFDQIRSGDKEYRVVGTLDNTDSIMNDTFWIGVYPGMTDDMLEEMTDRIKEGLRI
;
A
#
# COMPACT_ATOMS: atom_id res chain seq x y z
N MET A 1 6.77 42.81 15.42
CA MET A 1 6.77 41.57 14.63
C MET A 1 5.43 41.47 13.94
N ASN A 2 5.39 41.47 12.61
CA ASN A 2 4.16 41.21 11.85
C ASN A 2 3.85 39.69 11.82
N GLU A 3 2.70 39.29 11.26
CA GLU A 3 2.26 37.89 11.23
C GLU A 3 3.26 36.97 10.50
N GLU A 4 3.80 37.41 9.36
CA GLU A 4 4.77 36.63 8.59
C GLU A 4 6.08 36.42 9.36
N GLU A 5 6.58 37.45 10.03
CA GLU A 5 7.76 37.38 10.90
C GLU A 5 7.50 36.46 12.11
N ALA A 6 6.31 36.56 12.73
CA ALA A 6 5.92 35.70 13.85
C ALA A 6 5.85 34.23 13.43
N ARG A 7 5.26 33.95 12.27
CA ARG A 7 5.21 32.62 11.66
C ARG A 7 6.61 32.07 11.41
N LYS A 8 7.48 32.83 10.76
CA LYS A 8 8.89 32.43 10.51
C LYS A 8 9.64 32.13 11.81
N HIS A 9 9.41 32.93 12.86
CA HIS A 9 10.03 32.70 14.16
C HIS A 9 9.58 31.37 14.79
N ILE A 10 8.27 31.09 14.83
CA ILE A 10 7.73 29.83 15.35
C ILE A 10 8.31 28.62 14.60
N LEU A 11 8.33 28.68 13.27
CA LEU A 11 8.85 27.57 12.45
C LEU A 11 10.36 27.33 12.69
N ALA A 12 11.14 28.39 12.89
CA ALA A 12 12.55 28.28 13.24
C ALA A 12 12.75 27.65 14.63
N GLU A 13 11.92 28.00 15.62
CA GLU A 13 11.96 27.37 16.95
C GLU A 13 11.58 25.89 16.90
N VAL A 14 10.60 25.51 16.08
CA VAL A 14 10.21 24.11 15.84
C VAL A 14 11.36 23.33 15.23
N ALA A 15 12.06 23.91 14.25
CA ALA A 15 13.22 23.27 13.65
C ALA A 15 14.34 23.03 14.68
N ALA A 16 14.70 24.08 15.43
CA ALA A 16 15.70 23.98 16.49
C ALA A 16 15.32 22.97 17.59
N TYR A 17 14.03 22.85 17.92
CA TYR A 17 13.53 21.85 18.86
C TYR A 17 13.73 20.42 18.32
N CYS A 18 13.35 20.17 17.07
CA CYS A 18 13.54 18.87 16.44
C CYS A 18 15.02 18.49 16.38
N ASP A 19 15.87 19.39 15.90
CA ASP A 19 17.31 19.14 15.75
C ASP A 19 18.01 18.88 17.11
N LYS A 20 17.47 19.42 18.21
CA LYS A 20 18.01 19.19 19.56
C LYS A 20 17.51 17.92 20.22
N TYR A 21 16.22 17.58 20.08
CA TYR A 21 15.57 16.56 20.90
C TYR A 21 15.11 15.32 20.14
N HIS A 22 15.05 15.36 18.81
CA HIS A 22 14.59 14.25 17.97
C HIS A 22 15.73 13.53 17.22
N THR A 23 16.99 13.80 17.59
CA THR A 23 18.15 13.07 17.07
C THR A 23 18.10 11.61 17.50
N LYS A 24 18.29 10.70 16.54
CA LYS A 24 18.40 9.27 16.85
C LYS A 24 19.66 9.01 17.66
N LYS A 25 19.53 8.18 18.69
CA LYS A 25 20.69 7.65 19.42
C LYS A 25 21.40 6.63 18.55
N ASP A 26 22.73 6.61 18.64
CA ASP A 26 23.54 5.55 18.04
C ASP A 26 23.15 4.20 18.62
N TYR A 27 23.11 3.19 17.76
CA TYR A 27 22.86 1.81 18.13
C TYR A 27 23.94 1.30 19.08
N LYS A 28 23.55 0.59 20.13
CA LYS A 28 24.46 -0.19 20.97
C LYS A 28 24.07 -1.66 20.89
N LYS A 29 25.08 -2.53 20.86
CA LYS A 29 24.87 -3.98 20.81
C LYS A 29 23.90 -4.43 21.92
N GLY A 30 22.84 -5.12 21.51
CA GLY A 30 21.76 -5.57 22.41
C GLY A 30 20.58 -4.60 22.53
N ASP A 31 20.66 -3.40 21.94
CA ASP A 31 19.49 -2.54 21.79
C ASP A 31 18.45 -3.22 20.89
N ARG A 32 17.17 -2.92 21.12
CA ARG A 32 16.09 -3.46 20.30
C ARG A 32 16.16 -2.91 18.88
N ILE A 33 16.14 -3.79 17.90
CA ILE A 33 16.09 -3.47 16.47
C ILE A 33 14.65 -3.69 15.96
N PRO A 34 13.88 -2.60 15.72
CA PRO A 34 12.52 -2.73 15.21
C PRO A 34 12.51 -3.11 13.72
N TYR A 35 11.47 -3.80 13.26
CA TYR A 35 11.31 -4.15 11.84
C TYR A 35 11.10 -2.90 10.96
N ALA A 36 10.52 -1.85 11.53
CA ALA A 36 10.31 -0.57 10.86
C ALA A 36 10.24 0.56 11.89
N SER A 37 10.56 1.78 11.44
CA SER A 37 10.38 3.00 12.23
C SER A 37 10.28 4.21 11.30
N ARG A 38 9.77 5.30 11.87
CA ARG A 38 9.68 6.61 11.19
C ARG A 38 11.08 7.18 11.01
N VAL A 39 11.38 7.67 9.81
CA VAL A 39 12.61 8.40 9.50
C VAL A 39 12.19 9.78 9.04
N TYR A 40 12.49 10.81 9.82
CA TYR A 40 12.05 12.19 9.63
C TYR A 40 13.11 13.15 10.17
N ASP A 41 13.02 14.41 9.78
CA ASP A 41 13.81 15.51 10.34
C ASP A 41 12.88 16.68 10.69
N HIS A 42 13.42 17.88 10.88
CA HIS A 42 12.58 19.02 11.22
C HIS A 42 11.56 19.39 10.14
N ASN A 43 11.76 19.03 8.87
CA ASN A 43 10.89 19.44 7.78
C ASN A 43 9.46 18.91 7.97
N GLU A 44 9.29 17.67 8.45
CA GLU A 44 7.96 17.13 8.77
C GLU A 44 7.28 17.93 9.88
N MET A 45 8.01 18.27 10.95
CA MET A 45 7.46 19.02 12.08
C MET A 45 7.16 20.47 11.71
N VAL A 46 8.05 21.10 10.95
CA VAL A 46 7.87 22.46 10.42
C VAL A 46 6.64 22.51 9.54
N ASN A 47 6.50 21.62 8.55
CA ASN A 47 5.32 21.57 7.68
C ASN A 47 4.03 21.34 8.47
N LEU A 48 4.06 20.46 9.47
CA LEU A 48 2.90 20.19 10.33
C LEU A 48 2.47 21.45 11.10
N VAL A 49 3.42 22.18 11.70
CA VAL A 49 3.12 23.45 12.39
C VAL A 49 2.70 24.53 11.41
N ASP A 50 3.32 24.57 10.22
CA ASP A 50 2.99 25.52 9.16
C ASP A 50 1.53 25.40 8.69
N SER A 51 1.05 24.15 8.53
CA SER A 51 -0.35 23.82 8.28
C SER A 51 -1.25 24.13 9.49
N SER A 52 -0.78 23.86 10.71
CA SER A 52 -1.54 24.15 11.94
C SER A 52 -1.75 25.65 12.16
N LEU A 53 -0.77 26.49 11.84
CA LEU A 53 -0.86 27.94 11.94
C LEU A 53 -1.82 28.54 10.90
N GLU A 54 -1.92 27.94 9.71
CA GLU A 54 -2.92 28.32 8.70
C GLU A 54 -4.35 27.90 9.13
N PHE A 55 -4.46 26.80 9.87
CA PHE A 55 -5.71 26.32 10.47
C PHE A 55 -6.85 26.06 9.47
N TRP A 56 -6.51 25.65 8.24
CA TRP A 56 -7.49 25.22 7.22
C TRP A 56 -8.10 23.84 7.51
N LEU A 57 -7.33 22.97 8.19
CA LEU A 57 -7.71 21.64 8.71
C LEU A 57 -8.01 20.57 7.65
N THR A 58 -8.95 20.83 6.73
CA THR A 58 -9.33 19.91 5.65
C THR A 58 -8.32 19.94 4.51
N SER A 59 -8.46 19.10 3.48
CA SER A 59 -7.61 19.14 2.29
C SER A 59 -7.47 20.56 1.73
N GLY A 60 -6.24 21.01 1.53
CA GLY A 60 -5.88 22.35 1.06
C GLY A 60 -4.53 22.34 0.35
N ARG A 61 -3.70 23.36 0.60
CA ARG A 61 -2.47 23.59 -0.18
C ARG A 61 -1.48 22.43 -0.13
N TYR A 62 -1.31 21.78 1.03
CA TYR A 62 -0.38 20.66 1.13
C TYR A 62 -0.93 19.42 0.46
N THR A 63 -2.25 19.23 0.47
CA THR A 63 -2.91 18.15 -0.27
C THR A 63 -2.70 18.31 -1.77
N GLU A 64 -2.92 19.51 -2.31
CA GLU A 64 -2.68 19.81 -3.73
C GLU A 64 -1.20 19.65 -4.11
N GLU A 65 -0.30 20.15 -3.28
CA GLU A 65 1.14 19.99 -3.48
C GLU A 65 1.55 18.51 -3.46
N PHE A 66 1.02 17.73 -2.50
CA PHE A 66 1.30 16.32 -2.37
C PHE A 66 0.78 15.53 -3.59
N GLU A 67 -0.50 15.69 -3.94
CA GLU A 67 -1.12 14.99 -5.08
C GLU A 67 -0.34 15.28 -6.38
N ARG A 68 0.07 16.54 -6.60
CA ARG A 68 0.89 16.93 -7.76
C ARG A 68 2.27 16.29 -7.74
N LYS A 69 3.05 16.48 -6.67
CA LYS A 69 4.43 15.95 -6.58
C LYS A 69 4.47 14.43 -6.59
N PHE A 70 3.48 13.78 -5.99
CA PHE A 70 3.37 12.32 -5.98
C PHE A 70 3.04 11.80 -7.39
N GLY A 71 2.15 12.48 -8.11
CA GLY A 71 1.85 12.21 -9.52
C GLY A 71 3.08 12.38 -10.41
N GLU A 72 3.86 13.46 -10.21
CA GLU A 72 5.14 13.69 -10.89
C GLU A 72 6.17 12.59 -10.62
N TYR A 73 6.29 12.14 -9.37
CA TYR A 73 7.20 11.07 -8.98
C TYR A 73 6.87 9.74 -9.66
N LEU A 74 5.59 9.36 -9.66
CA LEU A 74 5.12 8.10 -10.26
C LEU A 74 4.94 8.18 -11.79
N GLY A 75 4.82 9.38 -12.35
CA GLY A 75 4.49 9.60 -13.75
C GLY A 75 3.01 9.36 -14.09
N VAL A 76 2.09 9.59 -13.15
CA VAL A 76 0.64 9.38 -13.31
C VAL A 76 -0.13 10.70 -13.27
N ARG A 77 -1.21 10.79 -14.04
CA ARG A 77 -1.99 12.04 -14.19
C ARG A 77 -2.87 12.38 -13.00
N PHE A 78 -3.49 11.39 -12.36
CA PHE A 78 -4.48 11.63 -11.33
C PHE A 78 -4.10 10.92 -10.04
N VAL A 79 -4.00 11.69 -8.97
CA VAL A 79 -3.79 11.21 -7.60
C VAL A 79 -4.93 11.75 -6.73
N SER A 80 -5.44 10.91 -5.85
CA SER A 80 -6.44 11.24 -4.84
C SER A 80 -5.94 10.81 -3.46
N LEU A 81 -5.56 11.76 -2.62
CA LEU A 81 -5.14 11.52 -1.25
C LEU A 81 -6.33 11.04 -0.41
N VAL A 82 -6.10 10.02 0.42
CA VAL A 82 -7.06 9.41 1.33
C VAL A 82 -6.44 9.15 2.71
N ASN A 83 -7.29 8.84 3.70
CA ASN A 83 -6.89 8.73 5.10
C ASN A 83 -6.11 7.45 5.48
N SER A 84 -6.05 6.42 4.62
CA SER A 84 -5.24 5.21 4.85
C SER A 84 -5.03 4.41 3.55
N GLY A 85 -4.06 3.49 3.51
CA GLY A 85 -3.93 2.52 2.42
C GLY A 85 -5.13 1.57 2.29
N SER A 86 -5.75 1.20 3.42
CA SER A 86 -6.96 0.37 3.41
C SER A 86 -8.14 1.09 2.75
N SER A 87 -8.28 2.39 3.03
CA SER A 87 -9.26 3.25 2.35
C SER A 87 -8.94 3.43 0.88
N ALA A 88 -7.65 3.41 0.50
CA ALA A 88 -7.23 3.45 -0.89
C ALA A 88 -7.67 2.17 -1.63
N ASN A 89 -7.45 0.99 -1.05
CA ASN A 89 -7.92 -0.29 -1.60
C ASN A 89 -9.44 -0.36 -1.69
N LEU A 90 -10.15 0.09 -0.65
CA LEU A 90 -11.61 0.19 -0.67
C LEU A 90 -12.07 1.08 -1.83
N LEU A 91 -11.52 2.27 -1.95
CA LEU A 91 -11.93 3.23 -2.96
C LEU A 91 -11.57 2.78 -4.38
N ALA A 92 -10.40 2.17 -4.58
CA ALA A 92 -9.99 1.58 -5.85
C ALA A 92 -10.96 0.49 -6.30
N PHE A 93 -11.30 -0.45 -5.41
CA PHE A 93 -12.25 -1.51 -5.72
C PHE A 93 -13.66 -0.95 -5.98
N MET A 94 -14.17 -0.10 -5.09
CA MET A 94 -15.52 0.46 -5.21
C MET A 94 -15.67 1.31 -6.47
N THR A 95 -14.61 1.95 -6.95
CA THR A 95 -14.60 2.67 -8.23
C THR A 95 -15.05 1.78 -9.39
N LEU A 96 -14.58 0.53 -9.41
CA LEU A 96 -14.92 -0.44 -10.45
C LEU A 96 -16.38 -0.93 -10.40
N THR A 97 -17.14 -0.57 -9.35
CA THR A 97 -18.57 -0.89 -9.21
C THR A 97 -19.49 0.17 -9.81
N SER A 98 -18.93 1.31 -10.24
CA SER A 98 -19.73 2.44 -10.70
C SER A 98 -20.58 2.11 -11.93
N PRO A 99 -21.86 2.55 -11.98
CA PRO A 99 -22.68 2.41 -13.17
C PRO A 99 -22.14 3.17 -14.40
N LEU A 100 -21.23 4.14 -14.19
CA LEU A 100 -20.58 4.86 -15.29
C LEU A 100 -19.64 3.98 -16.13
N LEU A 101 -19.28 2.79 -15.63
CA LEU A 101 -18.44 1.83 -16.34
C LEU A 101 -19.24 0.85 -17.22
N GLY A 102 -20.58 1.01 -17.29
CA GLY A 102 -21.44 0.19 -18.12
C GLY A 102 -21.30 -1.30 -17.81
N ASP A 103 -21.17 -2.13 -18.85
CA ASP A 103 -21.09 -3.59 -18.75
C ASP A 103 -19.78 -4.10 -18.13
N LYS A 104 -18.74 -3.23 -18.09
CA LYS A 104 -17.44 -3.56 -17.50
C LYS A 104 -17.42 -3.35 -15.98
N ARG A 105 -18.48 -2.80 -15.38
CA ARG A 105 -18.56 -2.64 -13.92
C ARG A 105 -18.57 -3.98 -13.20
N ILE A 106 -18.01 -4.02 -12.00
CA ILE A 106 -18.12 -5.16 -11.07
C ILE A 106 -19.49 -5.13 -10.40
N CYS A 107 -20.24 -6.21 -10.54
CA CYS A 107 -21.50 -6.46 -9.88
C CYS A 107 -21.33 -7.44 -8.71
N ARG A 108 -22.33 -7.49 -7.82
CA ARG A 108 -22.35 -8.51 -6.76
C ARG A 108 -22.40 -9.90 -7.39
N GLY A 109 -21.61 -10.82 -6.86
CA GLY A 109 -21.44 -12.18 -7.40
C GLY A 109 -20.40 -12.30 -8.53
N ASP A 110 -19.88 -11.19 -9.07
CA ASP A 110 -18.74 -11.24 -9.98
C ASP A 110 -17.46 -11.64 -9.25
N GLU A 111 -16.52 -12.23 -9.98
CA GLU A 111 -15.30 -12.79 -9.44
C GLU A 111 -14.09 -11.87 -9.59
N VAL A 112 -13.24 -11.85 -8.55
CA VAL A 112 -11.99 -11.07 -8.51
C VAL A 112 -10.85 -12.00 -8.11
N ILE A 113 -9.88 -12.19 -9.00
CA ILE A 113 -8.72 -13.04 -8.74
C ILE A 113 -7.77 -12.33 -7.78
N THR A 114 -7.35 -13.05 -6.75
CA THR A 114 -6.45 -12.55 -5.70
C THR A 114 -5.68 -13.72 -5.04
N VAL A 115 -4.94 -13.44 -3.97
CA VAL A 115 -4.15 -14.42 -3.21
C VAL A 115 -4.52 -14.41 -1.73
N ALA A 116 -4.40 -15.56 -1.07
CA ALA A 116 -4.73 -15.71 0.35
C ALA A 116 -3.56 -15.30 1.28
N ALA A 117 -2.33 -15.32 0.75
CA ALA A 117 -1.12 -14.84 1.42
C ALA A 117 -0.92 -13.34 1.19
N GLY A 118 -1.57 -12.53 2.02
CA GLY A 118 -1.50 -11.08 1.91
C GLY A 118 -2.07 -10.35 3.12
N PHE A 119 -2.36 -9.06 2.93
CA PHE A 119 -2.94 -8.20 3.95
C PHE A 119 -4.49 -8.18 3.84
N PRO A 120 -5.24 -8.18 4.96
CA PRO A 120 -6.70 -8.34 4.92
C PRO A 120 -7.43 -7.26 4.11
N THR A 121 -6.92 -6.02 4.09
CA THR A 121 -7.62 -4.91 3.42
C THR A 121 -7.35 -4.81 1.92
N THR A 122 -6.51 -5.70 1.36
CA THR A 122 -6.46 -5.96 -0.08
C THR A 122 -7.72 -6.72 -0.54
N ILE A 123 -8.24 -7.64 0.29
CA ILE A 123 -9.38 -8.49 -0.07
C ILE A 123 -10.72 -8.02 0.51
N ALA A 124 -10.70 -7.29 1.63
CA ALA A 124 -11.91 -6.89 2.33
C ALA A 124 -12.92 -6.12 1.45
N PRO A 125 -12.50 -5.20 0.54
CA PRO A 125 -13.44 -4.49 -0.32
C PRO A 125 -14.25 -5.42 -1.24
N ILE A 126 -13.64 -6.50 -1.73
CA ILE A 126 -14.27 -7.50 -2.60
C ILE A 126 -15.45 -8.13 -1.84
N ILE A 127 -15.19 -8.62 -0.63
CA ILE A 127 -16.18 -9.29 0.22
C ILE A 127 -17.25 -8.30 0.70
N GLN A 128 -16.85 -7.10 1.14
CA GLN A 128 -17.77 -6.06 1.64
C GLN A 128 -18.81 -5.64 0.61
N TYR A 129 -18.41 -5.56 -0.66
CA TYR A 129 -19.35 -5.28 -1.76
C TYR A 129 -20.21 -6.48 -2.13
N GLY A 130 -19.78 -7.70 -1.82
CA GLY A 130 -20.44 -8.94 -2.22
C GLY A 130 -19.99 -9.47 -3.58
N ALA A 131 -18.78 -9.13 -4.02
CA ALA A 131 -18.07 -9.86 -5.07
C ALA A 131 -17.37 -11.10 -4.48
N VAL A 132 -16.98 -12.03 -5.33
CA VAL A 132 -16.42 -13.34 -4.95
C VAL A 132 -14.90 -13.32 -5.16
N PRO A 133 -14.07 -13.29 -4.10
CA PRO A 133 -12.63 -13.45 -4.27
C PRO A 133 -12.30 -14.87 -4.73
N VAL A 134 -11.47 -14.97 -5.76
CA VAL A 134 -10.95 -16.22 -6.31
C VAL A 134 -9.48 -16.31 -5.94
N PHE A 135 -9.17 -17.19 -5.00
CA PHE A 135 -7.82 -17.37 -4.48
C PHE A 135 -7.04 -18.37 -5.32
N VAL A 136 -5.87 -17.93 -5.79
CA VAL A 136 -4.81 -18.80 -6.30
C VAL A 136 -3.63 -18.80 -5.32
N ASP A 137 -2.74 -19.78 -5.46
CA ASP A 137 -1.56 -19.86 -4.60
C ASP A 137 -0.48 -18.83 -4.99
N VAL A 138 0.57 -18.78 -4.19
CA VAL A 138 1.74 -17.92 -4.38
C VAL A 138 2.99 -18.76 -4.64
N THR A 139 4.06 -18.12 -5.09
CA THR A 139 5.37 -18.74 -5.30
C THR A 139 6.33 -18.40 -4.16
N ILE A 140 7.25 -19.32 -3.85
CA ILE A 140 8.38 -19.10 -2.96
C ILE A 140 9.66 -19.23 -3.81
N PRO A 141 10.62 -18.28 -3.76
CA PRO A 141 10.81 -17.25 -2.74
C PRO A 141 10.39 -15.83 -3.13
N GLN A 142 9.54 -15.64 -4.15
CA GLN A 142 9.06 -14.31 -4.54
C GLN A 142 7.90 -13.81 -3.67
N TYR A 143 7.15 -14.73 -3.03
CA TYR A 143 6.00 -14.49 -2.15
C TYR A 143 4.85 -13.71 -2.82
N ASN A 144 4.72 -13.89 -4.14
CA ASN A 144 3.71 -13.27 -4.98
C ASN A 144 2.91 -14.35 -5.72
N ILE A 145 1.77 -13.95 -6.31
CA ILE A 145 0.86 -14.81 -7.08
C ILE A 145 1.59 -15.79 -8.02
N ASP A 146 1.14 -17.05 -8.04
CA ASP A 146 1.53 -18.00 -9.08
C ASP A 146 0.72 -17.74 -10.35
N VAL A 147 1.38 -17.12 -11.34
CA VAL A 147 0.74 -16.76 -12.61
C VAL A 147 0.34 -17.96 -13.46
N ALA A 148 0.88 -19.14 -13.20
CA ALA A 148 0.48 -20.37 -13.89
C ALA A 148 -0.97 -20.77 -13.57
N MET A 149 -1.53 -20.29 -12.46
CA MET A 149 -2.89 -20.61 -12.02
C MET A 149 -3.96 -19.64 -12.56
N LEU A 150 -3.57 -18.56 -13.26
CA LEU A 150 -4.51 -17.52 -13.69
C LEU A 150 -5.58 -18.03 -14.67
N GLU A 151 -5.20 -18.86 -15.64
CA GLU A 151 -6.13 -19.40 -16.63
C GLU A 151 -7.17 -20.34 -16.00
N GLU A 152 -6.78 -21.13 -14.99
CA GLU A 152 -7.72 -21.99 -14.24
C GLU A 152 -8.61 -21.17 -13.28
N ALA A 153 -8.11 -20.01 -12.84
CA ALA A 153 -8.88 -19.07 -12.03
C ALA A 153 -9.91 -18.28 -12.83
N LEU A 154 -9.81 -18.23 -14.15
CA LEU A 154 -10.76 -17.51 -15.00
C LEU A 154 -12.13 -18.20 -15.05
N SER A 155 -13.20 -17.42 -15.05
CA SER A 155 -14.56 -17.84 -15.36
C SER A 155 -15.31 -16.76 -16.16
N ASP A 156 -16.55 -17.05 -16.55
CA ASP A 156 -17.46 -16.08 -17.16
C ASP A 156 -17.86 -14.94 -16.21
N LYS A 157 -17.63 -15.09 -14.90
CA LYS A 157 -17.90 -14.08 -13.87
C LYS A 157 -16.68 -13.23 -13.53
N THR A 158 -15.49 -13.59 -13.99
CA THR A 158 -14.27 -12.85 -13.65
C THR A 158 -14.31 -11.45 -14.25
N LYS A 159 -14.07 -10.44 -13.41
CA LYS A 159 -14.05 -9.03 -13.83
C LYS A 159 -12.74 -8.30 -13.54
N ALA A 160 -11.96 -8.80 -12.58
CA ALA A 160 -10.75 -8.11 -12.16
C ALA A 160 -9.71 -9.06 -11.56
N VAL A 161 -8.47 -8.58 -11.55
CA VAL A 161 -7.38 -9.05 -10.70
C VAL A 161 -7.05 -7.93 -9.72
N MET A 162 -7.03 -8.23 -8.43
CA MET A 162 -6.62 -7.28 -7.37
C MET A 162 -5.63 -7.95 -6.44
N ILE A 163 -4.37 -7.54 -6.51
CA ILE A 163 -3.27 -8.18 -5.79
C ILE A 163 -2.22 -7.14 -5.37
N ALA A 164 -1.53 -7.45 -4.28
CA ALA A 164 -0.46 -6.60 -3.76
C ALA A 164 0.91 -7.03 -4.26
N HIS A 165 1.82 -6.07 -4.41
CA HIS A 165 3.25 -6.33 -4.59
C HIS A 165 3.87 -6.65 -3.23
N THR A 166 3.80 -7.92 -2.82
CA THR A 166 4.09 -8.36 -1.44
C THR A 166 5.47 -7.90 -0.97
N LEU A 167 5.50 -7.17 0.15
CA LEU A 167 6.72 -6.67 0.81
C LEU A 167 7.67 -5.87 -0.11
N GLY A 168 7.14 -5.22 -1.15
CA GLY A 168 7.93 -4.43 -2.09
C GLY A 168 8.44 -5.20 -3.29
N ASN A 169 8.31 -6.53 -3.30
CA ASN A 169 8.65 -7.35 -4.45
C ASN A 169 7.48 -7.33 -5.44
N PRO A 170 7.65 -6.84 -6.67
CA PRO A 170 6.58 -6.89 -7.65
C PRO A 170 6.23 -8.33 -8.02
N PHE A 171 4.94 -8.66 -8.11
CA PHE A 171 4.49 -9.84 -8.85
C PHE A 171 4.84 -9.73 -10.34
N ASP A 172 4.71 -10.83 -11.10
CA ASP A 172 4.97 -10.85 -12.54
C ASP A 172 3.93 -10.03 -13.30
N LEU A 173 4.21 -8.74 -13.40
CA LEU A 173 3.35 -7.74 -14.03
C LEU A 173 3.17 -7.96 -15.51
N ARG A 174 4.18 -8.50 -16.22
CA ARG A 174 4.05 -8.83 -17.64
C ARG A 174 2.99 -9.91 -17.83
N ALA A 175 3.06 -11.01 -17.08
CA ALA A 175 2.11 -12.10 -17.18
C ALA A 175 0.70 -11.68 -16.74
N VAL A 176 0.58 -11.01 -15.58
CA VAL A 176 -0.72 -10.57 -15.05
C VAL A 176 -1.38 -9.53 -15.94
N LYS A 177 -0.64 -8.50 -16.41
CA LYS A 177 -1.19 -7.48 -17.30
C LYS A 177 -1.62 -8.07 -18.63
N ALA A 178 -0.80 -8.94 -19.23
CA ALA A 178 -1.15 -9.62 -20.47
C ALA A 178 -2.39 -10.51 -20.31
N PHE A 179 -2.56 -11.17 -19.17
CA PHE A 179 -3.77 -11.93 -18.85
C PHE A 179 -4.99 -11.01 -18.76
N CYS A 180 -4.90 -9.90 -18.00
CA CYS A 180 -6.01 -8.95 -17.89
C CYS A 180 -6.41 -8.38 -19.25
N ASP A 181 -5.45 -8.03 -20.11
CA ASP A 181 -5.72 -7.49 -21.45
C ASP A 181 -6.39 -8.50 -22.37
N ARG A 182 -5.97 -9.77 -22.33
CA ARG A 182 -6.58 -10.83 -23.16
C ARG A 182 -8.05 -11.08 -22.80
N HIS A 183 -8.41 -10.92 -21.54
CA HIS A 183 -9.73 -11.26 -21.02
C HIS A 183 -10.59 -10.04 -20.67
N ASP A 184 -10.14 -8.83 -21.04
CA ASP A 184 -10.81 -7.55 -20.73
C ASP A 184 -11.12 -7.36 -19.23
N LEU A 185 -10.18 -7.77 -18.38
CA LEU A 185 -10.29 -7.64 -16.92
C LEU A 185 -9.69 -6.32 -16.44
N TRP A 186 -10.19 -5.81 -15.33
CA TRP A 186 -9.53 -4.73 -14.60
C TRP A 186 -8.30 -5.25 -13.82
N LEU A 187 -7.28 -4.42 -13.68
CA LEU A 187 -6.14 -4.67 -12.80
C LEU A 187 -6.03 -3.57 -11.74
N ILE A 188 -6.19 -3.95 -10.47
CA ILE A 188 -5.84 -3.09 -9.33
C ILE A 188 -4.50 -3.56 -8.77
N GLU A 189 -3.52 -2.67 -8.78
CA GLU A 189 -2.21 -2.87 -8.15
C GLU A 189 -2.25 -2.32 -6.72
N ASP A 190 -2.32 -3.20 -5.72
CA ASP A 190 -2.09 -2.80 -4.34
C ASP A 190 -0.58 -2.59 -4.12
N ASN A 191 -0.19 -1.32 -4.14
CA ASN A 191 1.19 -0.88 -4.07
C ASN A 191 1.49 -0.22 -2.71
N CYS A 192 0.74 -0.60 -1.66
CA CYS A 192 0.93 -0.10 -0.31
C CYS A 192 2.37 -0.34 0.18
N ASP A 193 2.86 -1.57 0.06
CA ASP A 193 4.20 -1.98 0.53
C ASP A 193 5.29 -1.89 -0.55
N ALA A 194 5.00 -1.29 -1.71
CA ALA A 194 5.89 -1.35 -2.86
C ALA A 194 6.14 0.00 -3.53
N LEU A 195 5.81 1.11 -2.84
CA LEU A 195 6.13 2.45 -3.33
C LEU A 195 7.62 2.55 -3.71
N GLY A 196 7.88 3.07 -4.92
CA GLY A 196 9.22 3.23 -5.50
C GLY A 196 9.83 1.95 -6.10
N SER A 197 9.14 0.80 -6.01
CA SER A 197 9.51 -0.38 -6.79
C SER A 197 9.26 -0.13 -8.26
N ARG A 198 10.06 -0.75 -9.11
CA ARG A 198 9.95 -0.62 -10.57
C ARG A 198 9.94 -1.99 -11.23
N TYR A 199 9.34 -2.05 -12.41
CA TYR A 199 9.24 -3.26 -13.20
C TYR A 199 9.48 -2.94 -14.69
N ASP A 200 10.30 -3.74 -15.36
CA ASP A 200 10.53 -3.62 -16.80
C ASP A 200 9.38 -4.28 -17.56
N MET A 201 8.55 -3.49 -18.26
CA MET A 201 7.43 -3.99 -19.07
C MET A 201 7.81 -4.37 -20.51
N GLY A 202 9.10 -4.26 -20.87
CA GLY A 202 9.64 -4.56 -22.19
C GLY A 202 9.75 -3.32 -23.08
N ASP A 203 9.00 -2.27 -22.75
CA ASP A 203 9.08 -0.92 -23.32
C ASP A 203 9.80 0.07 -22.38
N GLY A 204 10.29 -0.40 -21.23
CA GLY A 204 11.03 0.39 -20.25
C GLY A 204 10.64 0.07 -18.81
N MET A 205 11.39 0.66 -17.88
CA MET A 205 11.10 0.58 -16.44
C MET A 205 9.91 1.49 -16.09
N LYS A 206 8.88 0.92 -15.47
CA LYS A 206 7.72 1.66 -14.93
C LYS A 206 7.65 1.47 -13.42
N TYR A 207 7.11 2.46 -12.71
CA TYR A 207 6.82 2.30 -11.29
C TYR A 207 5.67 1.30 -11.11
N THR A 208 5.74 0.47 -10.07
CA THR A 208 4.59 -0.36 -9.69
C THR A 208 3.41 0.51 -9.25
N GLY A 209 2.19 0.04 -9.48
CA GLY A 209 0.97 0.82 -9.27
C GLY A 209 0.53 1.66 -10.48
N THR A 210 1.35 1.78 -11.53
CA THR A 210 1.07 2.61 -12.71
C THR A 210 0.85 1.82 -14.00
N ILE A 211 0.84 0.49 -13.90
CA ILE A 211 0.76 -0.44 -15.04
C ILE A 211 -0.66 -0.97 -15.22
N GLY A 212 -1.36 -1.21 -14.12
CA GLY A 212 -2.79 -1.53 -14.07
C GLY A 212 -3.68 -0.30 -14.23
N ASP A 213 -4.97 -0.47 -13.96
CA ASP A 213 -5.96 0.57 -14.13
C ASP A 213 -6.00 1.53 -12.94
N ILE A 214 -5.77 1.02 -11.72
CA ILE A 214 -5.74 1.79 -10.48
C ILE A 214 -4.62 1.26 -9.59
N GLY A 215 -3.78 2.16 -9.08
CA GLY A 215 -2.79 1.88 -8.06
C GLY A 215 -3.18 2.47 -6.70
N THR A 216 -2.71 1.83 -5.63
CA THR A 216 -2.92 2.32 -4.25
C THR A 216 -1.61 2.43 -3.48
N SER A 217 -1.52 3.33 -2.52
CA SER A 217 -0.37 3.44 -1.61
C SER A 217 -0.82 3.72 -0.18
N SER A 218 0.03 3.35 0.77
CA SER A 218 -0.17 3.52 2.20
C SER A 218 0.94 4.37 2.80
N PHE A 219 0.56 5.25 3.73
CA PHE A 219 1.47 6.15 4.45
C PHE A 219 1.40 5.93 5.97
N TYR A 220 1.07 4.70 6.40
CA TYR A 220 1.16 4.27 7.79
C TYR A 220 2.66 4.13 8.21
N PRO A 221 3.06 4.36 9.48
CA PRO A 221 4.46 4.60 9.86
C PRO A 221 5.51 3.55 9.47
N PRO A 222 5.20 2.24 9.35
CA PRO A 222 6.13 1.23 8.85
C PRO A 222 6.47 1.32 7.36
N HIS A 223 5.63 2.01 6.57
CA HIS A 223 5.76 2.04 5.11
C HIS A 223 6.94 2.91 4.67
N HIS A 224 7.13 2.98 3.35
CA HIS A 224 8.21 3.68 2.68
C HIS A 224 8.30 5.16 3.03
N MET A 225 7.16 5.78 3.28
CA MET A 225 7.01 7.13 3.82
C MET A 225 5.77 7.17 4.71
N THR A 226 5.60 8.23 5.51
CA THR A 226 4.45 8.30 6.43
C THR A 226 3.76 9.67 6.50
N MET A 227 2.48 9.64 6.87
CA MET A 227 1.68 10.79 7.30
C MET A 227 1.08 10.56 8.71
N GLY A 228 1.62 9.59 9.46
CA GLY A 228 0.95 9.02 10.63
C GLY A 228 -0.15 8.04 10.19
N GLU A 229 -1.21 8.56 9.59
CA GLU A 229 -2.21 7.78 8.85
C GLU A 229 -2.37 8.42 7.47
N GLY A 230 -2.49 7.63 6.41
CA GLY A 230 -2.66 8.17 5.06
C GLY A 230 -2.58 7.11 3.98
N GLY A 231 -3.04 7.44 2.80
CA GLY A 231 -2.88 6.65 1.58
C GLY A 231 -3.22 7.46 0.34
N ALA A 232 -3.04 6.87 -0.83
CA ALA A 232 -3.39 7.51 -2.09
C ALA A 232 -3.99 6.48 -3.05
N VAL A 233 -4.95 6.92 -3.87
CA VAL A 233 -5.43 6.19 -5.04
C VAL A 233 -5.01 6.96 -6.27
N TYR A 234 -4.47 6.28 -7.27
CA TYR A 234 -3.99 6.94 -8.49
C TYR A 234 -4.29 6.12 -9.73
N THR A 235 -4.47 6.84 -10.84
CA THR A 235 -4.84 6.27 -12.13
C THR A 235 -4.47 7.25 -13.24
N ASP A 236 -4.27 6.74 -14.44
CA ASP A 236 -4.23 7.58 -15.64
C ASP A 236 -5.61 7.75 -16.28
N ASN A 237 -6.65 7.03 -15.88
CA ASN A 237 -7.94 7.11 -16.53
C ASN A 237 -8.80 8.26 -15.96
N PRO A 238 -9.20 9.27 -16.76
CA PRO A 238 -9.99 10.41 -16.28
C PRO A 238 -11.40 10.01 -15.78
N LEU A 239 -12.00 8.96 -16.35
CA LEU A 239 -13.29 8.44 -15.90
C LEU A 239 -13.14 7.78 -14.52
N LEU A 240 -12.11 6.96 -14.32
CA LEU A 240 -11.82 6.35 -13.02
C LEU A 240 -11.54 7.44 -11.98
N ASN A 241 -10.73 8.45 -12.30
CA ASN A 241 -10.50 9.59 -11.39
C ASN A 241 -11.79 10.32 -11.00
N LYS A 242 -12.71 10.56 -11.95
CA LYS A 242 -14.01 11.17 -11.65
C LYS A 242 -14.80 10.34 -10.63
N ILE A 243 -14.85 9.02 -10.83
CA ILE A 243 -15.55 8.09 -9.94
C ILE A 243 -14.87 8.05 -8.56
N ILE A 244 -13.54 7.90 -8.52
CA ILE A 244 -12.71 7.90 -7.30
C ILE A 244 -13.03 9.14 -6.45
N ARG A 245 -12.95 10.34 -7.04
CA ARG A 245 -13.22 11.59 -6.31
C ARG A 245 -14.66 11.67 -5.82
N SER A 246 -15.62 11.30 -6.66
CA SER A 246 -17.03 11.25 -6.25
C SER A 246 -17.21 10.33 -5.04
N MET A 247 -16.76 9.08 -5.10
CA MET A 247 -16.90 8.12 -4.01
C MET A 247 -16.12 8.51 -2.74
N ARG A 248 -14.96 9.14 -2.86
CA ARG A 248 -14.20 9.68 -1.71
C ARG A 248 -14.94 10.80 -0.99
N ASP A 249 -15.68 11.60 -1.76
CA ASP A 249 -16.27 12.87 -1.36
C ASP A 249 -17.80 12.78 -1.28
N TRP A 250 -18.27 11.88 -0.40
CA TRP A 250 -19.67 11.60 -0.06
C TRP A 250 -20.52 11.02 -1.18
N GLY A 251 -19.91 10.63 -2.31
CA GLY A 251 -20.64 10.19 -3.49
C GLY A 251 -21.20 11.36 -4.30
N ARG A 252 -20.75 12.58 -4.01
CA ARG A 252 -21.22 13.82 -4.64
C ARG A 252 -20.88 13.82 -6.13
N ASP A 253 -21.82 14.27 -6.96
CA ASP A 253 -21.62 14.37 -8.41
C ASP A 253 -20.77 15.59 -8.79
N CYS A 254 -20.87 16.67 -8.01
CA CYS A 254 -20.18 17.92 -8.29
C CYS A 254 -18.67 17.84 -8.06
N ILE A 255 -17.91 18.29 -9.06
CA ILE A 255 -16.45 18.21 -9.13
C ILE A 255 -15.71 19.40 -8.51
N CYS A 256 -16.41 20.42 -7.98
CA CYS A 256 -15.74 21.59 -7.40
C CYS A 256 -14.86 21.19 -6.20
N HIS A 257 -13.69 21.82 -6.08
CA HIS A 257 -12.75 21.55 -5.01
C HIS A 257 -13.35 21.89 -3.62
N PRO A 258 -12.85 21.25 -2.54
CA PRO A 258 -13.23 21.62 -1.17
C PRO A 258 -13.01 23.11 -0.93
N GLY A 259 -14.00 23.80 -0.36
CA GLY A 259 -13.95 25.25 -0.13
C GLY A 259 -14.40 26.12 -1.32
N HIS A 260 -14.60 25.53 -2.51
CA HIS A 260 -14.99 26.27 -3.72
C HIS A 260 -16.44 25.99 -4.12
N ASP A 261 -17.12 27.03 -4.62
CA ASP A 261 -18.53 26.99 -5.05
C ASP A 261 -18.64 27.25 -6.55
N ASN A 262 -19.48 26.46 -7.23
CA ASN A 262 -19.84 26.67 -8.64
C ASN A 262 -18.67 26.73 -9.64
N GLU A 263 -17.50 26.16 -9.34
CA GLU A 263 -16.41 25.99 -10.34
C GLU A 263 -16.86 25.17 -11.55
N CYS A 264 -17.83 24.26 -11.36
CA CYS A 264 -18.44 23.52 -12.46
C CYS A 264 -19.35 24.38 -13.36
N GLY A 265 -19.76 25.59 -12.92
CA GLY A 265 -20.74 26.43 -13.62
C GLY A 265 -22.19 25.92 -13.57
N HIS A 266 -22.43 24.80 -12.90
CA HIS A 266 -23.67 24.01 -12.96
C HIS A 266 -24.31 23.78 -11.58
N ARG A 267 -24.19 24.76 -10.66
CA ARG A 267 -24.64 24.58 -9.27
C ARG A 267 -26.16 24.50 -9.11
N PHE A 268 -26.91 25.33 -9.82
CA PHE A 268 -28.38 25.45 -9.68
C PHE A 268 -29.10 25.26 -11.01
N ASP A 269 -28.53 24.48 -11.93
CA ASP A 269 -29.12 24.21 -13.24
C ASP A 269 -29.43 22.71 -13.44
N GLY A 270 -30.36 22.48 -14.36
CA GLY A 270 -30.77 21.14 -14.77
C GLY A 270 -31.60 20.38 -13.74
N LYS A 271 -32.00 19.17 -14.14
CA LYS A 271 -32.72 18.20 -13.32
C LYS A 271 -31.88 16.93 -13.21
N ARG A 272 -31.76 16.38 -11.99
CA ARG A 272 -30.89 15.22 -11.71
C ARG A 272 -31.66 14.14 -10.99
N GLY A 273 -31.88 13.02 -11.66
CA GLY A 273 -32.78 11.97 -11.19
C GLY A 273 -34.19 12.53 -10.92
N GLU A 274 -34.74 12.19 -9.77
CA GLU A 274 -36.07 12.64 -9.33
C GLU A 274 -36.04 13.93 -8.49
N LEU A 275 -34.86 14.54 -8.30
CA LEU A 275 -34.73 15.80 -7.57
C LEU A 275 -35.45 16.95 -8.30
N PRO A 276 -35.83 18.03 -7.57
CA PRO A 276 -36.36 19.23 -8.18
C PRO A 276 -35.37 19.84 -9.19
N GLU A 277 -35.89 20.56 -10.18
CA GLU A 277 -35.05 21.34 -11.09
C GLU A 277 -34.29 22.44 -10.31
N GLY A 278 -33.01 22.62 -10.62
CA GLY A 278 -32.14 23.59 -9.95
C GLY A 278 -31.70 23.21 -8.53
N TYR A 279 -31.87 21.95 -8.11
CA TYR A 279 -31.34 21.47 -6.82
C TYR A 279 -29.82 21.64 -6.76
N ASP A 280 -29.29 22.07 -5.60
CA ASP A 280 -27.86 22.39 -5.45
C ASP A 280 -26.99 21.18 -5.82
N HIS A 281 -26.19 21.31 -6.88
CA HIS A 281 -25.30 20.27 -7.37
C HIS A 281 -24.30 19.80 -6.31
N LYS A 282 -23.96 20.64 -5.31
CA LYS A 282 -23.16 20.21 -4.14
C LYS A 282 -23.84 19.12 -3.32
N TYR A 283 -25.16 19.01 -3.38
CA TYR A 283 -25.98 18.04 -2.65
C TYR A 283 -26.67 17.04 -3.57
N VAL A 284 -26.15 16.88 -4.78
CA VAL A 284 -26.50 15.76 -5.65
C VAL A 284 -25.45 14.68 -5.49
N TYR A 285 -25.91 13.46 -5.22
CA TYR A 285 -25.05 12.29 -5.01
C TYR A 285 -25.29 11.27 -6.13
N SER A 286 -24.24 11.00 -6.92
CA SER A 286 -24.26 10.05 -8.05
C SER A 286 -23.77 8.65 -7.67
N HIS A 287 -23.16 8.51 -6.50
CA HIS A 287 -22.64 7.24 -5.99
C HIS A 287 -22.98 7.06 -4.51
N PHE A 288 -22.99 5.82 -4.03
CA PHE A 288 -22.89 5.53 -2.61
C PHE A 288 -21.44 5.70 -2.17
N GLY A 289 -21.08 6.93 -1.80
CA GLY A 289 -19.72 7.27 -1.40
C GLY A 289 -19.51 7.27 0.11
N TYR A 290 -18.30 7.70 0.47
CA TYR A 290 -17.74 7.71 1.83
C TYR A 290 -17.21 9.11 2.16
N ASN A 291 -16.55 9.28 3.30
CA ASN A 291 -15.70 10.44 3.55
C ASN A 291 -14.30 9.96 3.94
N LEU A 292 -13.44 9.77 2.94
CA LEU A 292 -12.12 9.14 3.12
C LEU A 292 -10.97 10.13 2.91
N LYS A 293 -11.24 11.44 2.89
CA LYS A 293 -10.21 12.47 2.75
C LYS A 293 -9.25 12.49 3.92
N ALA A 294 -7.99 12.83 3.64
CA ALA A 294 -7.01 13.21 4.65
C ALA A 294 -7.06 14.71 4.96
N THR A 295 -6.55 15.09 6.13
CA THR A 295 -6.35 16.48 6.54
C THR A 295 -5.12 17.09 5.86
N ASP A 296 -5.05 18.42 5.78
CA ASP A 296 -3.85 19.07 5.23
C ASP A 296 -2.62 18.86 6.11
N MET A 297 -2.82 18.67 7.42
CA MET A 297 -1.76 18.35 8.37
C MET A 297 -1.08 17.01 8.05
N GLN A 298 -1.86 16.01 7.64
CA GLN A 298 -1.31 14.73 7.16
C GLN A 298 -0.53 14.93 5.86
N ALA A 299 -1.10 15.67 4.90
CA ALA A 299 -0.45 15.97 3.63
C ALA A 299 0.86 16.75 3.80
N ALA A 300 0.93 17.65 4.78
CA ALA A 300 2.10 18.46 5.10
C ALA A 300 3.32 17.60 5.48
N ILE A 301 3.10 16.55 6.29
CA ILE A 301 4.13 15.54 6.61
C ILE A 301 4.52 14.79 5.32
N GLY A 302 3.53 14.39 4.52
CA GLY A 302 3.75 13.70 3.25
C GLY A 302 4.62 14.48 2.27
N CYS A 303 4.43 15.79 2.13
CA CYS A 303 5.24 16.65 1.29
C CYS A 303 6.73 16.66 1.71
N ALA A 304 7.01 16.71 3.02
CA ALA A 304 8.39 16.64 3.53
C ALA A 304 9.03 15.25 3.36
N GLN A 305 8.23 14.19 3.51
CA GLN A 305 8.71 12.83 3.31
C GLN A 305 8.99 12.53 1.83
N LEU A 306 8.16 13.02 0.92
CA LEU A 306 8.28 12.75 -0.51
C LEU A 306 9.60 13.28 -1.11
N SER A 307 10.11 14.41 -0.61
CA SER A 307 11.41 14.94 -1.06
C SER A 307 12.60 14.04 -0.69
N LYS A 308 12.46 13.22 0.37
CA LYS A 308 13.49 12.28 0.84
C LYS A 308 13.32 10.88 0.24
N PHE A 309 12.17 10.64 -0.36
CA PHE A 309 11.75 9.30 -0.74
C PHE A 309 12.74 8.56 -1.66
N PRO A 310 13.38 9.18 -2.67
CA PRO A 310 14.39 8.50 -3.48
C PRO A 310 15.55 7.91 -2.66
N GLU A 311 15.99 8.59 -1.59
CA GLU A 311 17.04 8.08 -0.70
C GLU A 311 16.55 6.88 0.13
N PHE A 312 15.31 6.93 0.62
CA PHE A 312 14.71 5.82 1.36
C PHE A 312 14.67 4.53 0.54
N VAL A 313 14.39 4.62 -0.76
CA VAL A 313 14.44 3.48 -1.68
C VAL A 313 15.86 2.90 -1.74
N GLN A 314 16.89 3.74 -1.90
CA GLN A 314 18.27 3.26 -1.99
C GLN A 314 18.74 2.62 -0.68
N LYS A 315 18.38 3.18 0.48
CA LYS A 315 18.71 2.59 1.78
C LYS A 315 18.05 1.23 1.99
N ARG A 316 16.79 1.06 1.60
CA ARG A 316 16.10 -0.24 1.65
C ARG A 316 16.79 -1.29 0.79
N LYS A 317 17.23 -0.91 -0.42
CA LYS A 317 17.98 -1.80 -1.32
C LYS A 317 19.34 -2.19 -0.77
N HIS A 318 20.10 -1.23 -0.22
CA HIS A 318 21.37 -1.49 0.46
C HIS A 318 21.18 -2.49 1.61
N ASN A 319 20.24 -2.21 2.52
CA ASN A 319 19.99 -3.07 3.67
C ASN A 319 19.56 -4.49 3.27
N PHE A 320 18.70 -4.60 2.25
CA PHE A 320 18.31 -5.89 1.69
C PHE A 320 19.50 -6.66 1.10
N GLN A 321 20.37 -5.98 0.33
CA GLN A 321 21.54 -6.60 -0.28
C GLN A 321 22.52 -7.08 0.79
N PHE A 322 22.78 -6.26 1.81
CA PHE A 322 23.62 -6.64 2.95
C PHE A 322 23.13 -7.94 3.59
N LEU A 323 21.85 -8.02 3.96
CA LEU A 323 21.28 -9.24 4.56
C LEU A 323 21.29 -10.43 3.61
N SER A 324 21.11 -10.20 2.30
CA SER A 324 21.19 -11.26 1.29
C SER A 324 22.58 -11.87 1.24
N ASP A 325 23.61 -11.03 1.21
CA ASP A 325 25.01 -11.44 1.11
C ASP A 325 25.47 -12.13 2.41
N THR A 326 25.11 -11.58 3.57
CA THR A 326 25.58 -12.10 4.86
C THR A 326 24.88 -13.39 5.29
N LEU A 327 23.67 -13.66 4.80
CA LEU A 327 22.91 -14.89 5.10
C LEU A 327 23.03 -15.96 4.02
N GLU A 328 23.76 -15.74 2.93
CA GLU A 328 23.86 -16.68 1.80
C GLU A 328 24.27 -18.10 2.24
N ASP A 329 25.17 -18.20 3.23
CA ASP A 329 25.68 -19.46 3.80
C ASP A 329 24.63 -20.24 4.62
N THR A 330 23.45 -19.67 4.89
CA THR A 330 22.34 -20.34 5.58
C THR A 330 21.36 -21.04 4.64
N GLY A 331 21.68 -21.09 3.34
CA GLY A 331 20.81 -21.64 2.30
C GLY A 331 20.47 -23.11 2.43
N ASP A 332 21.13 -23.87 3.32
CA ASP A 332 20.78 -25.25 3.67
C ASP A 332 19.54 -25.33 4.59
N GLN A 333 19.30 -24.28 5.39
CA GLN A 333 18.25 -24.22 6.41
C GLN A 333 17.17 -23.19 6.10
N LEU A 334 17.53 -22.12 5.38
CA LEU A 334 16.64 -21.01 5.04
C LEU A 334 16.44 -20.89 3.54
N ILE A 335 15.26 -20.38 3.16
CA ILE A 335 14.99 -19.86 1.82
C ILE A 335 14.96 -18.32 1.95
N LEU A 336 15.94 -17.68 1.32
CA LEU A 336 16.08 -16.22 1.28
C LEU A 336 15.22 -15.61 0.17
N PRO A 337 14.72 -14.37 0.36
CA PRO A 337 13.86 -13.71 -0.62
C PRO A 337 14.62 -13.43 -1.92
N LYS A 338 13.93 -13.50 -3.06
CA LYS A 338 14.49 -13.11 -4.36
C LYS A 338 13.59 -12.12 -5.06
N ALA A 339 14.19 -11.11 -5.69
CA ALA A 339 13.48 -10.24 -6.61
C ALA A 339 12.81 -11.08 -7.71
N ALA A 340 11.60 -10.71 -8.11
CA ALA A 340 11.00 -11.26 -9.31
C ALA A 340 11.84 -10.90 -10.55
N ALA A 341 11.73 -11.72 -11.61
CA ALA A 341 12.35 -11.37 -12.88
C ALA A 341 11.84 -9.99 -13.36
N HIS A 342 12.72 -9.19 -13.97
CA HIS A 342 12.43 -7.85 -14.49
C HIS A 342 12.09 -6.79 -13.41
N ALA A 343 12.13 -7.14 -12.14
CA ALA A 343 11.83 -6.23 -11.05
C ALA A 343 13.08 -5.51 -10.51
N ASP A 344 12.87 -4.30 -10.03
CA ASP A 344 13.78 -3.53 -9.20
C ASP A 344 13.05 -3.13 -7.90
N PRO A 345 12.96 -4.04 -6.92
CA PRO A 345 12.11 -3.89 -5.73
C PRO A 345 12.59 -2.79 -4.78
N SER A 346 11.65 -2.00 -4.27
CA SER A 346 11.85 -1.15 -3.10
C SER A 346 11.38 -1.92 -1.87
N TRP A 347 12.26 -2.73 -1.28
CA TRP A 347 11.90 -3.71 -0.26
C TRP A 347 11.26 -3.09 1.00
N PHE A 348 10.08 -3.59 1.38
CA PHE A 348 9.43 -3.25 2.64
C PHE A 348 10.09 -3.99 3.81
N GLY A 349 10.39 -5.29 3.60
CA GLY A 349 10.93 -6.21 4.58
C GLY A 349 11.74 -7.34 3.90
N PHE A 350 12.54 -8.05 4.70
CA PHE A 350 13.34 -9.19 4.25
C PHE A 350 12.66 -10.51 4.68
N CYS A 351 12.03 -11.20 3.72
CA CYS A 351 11.15 -12.35 3.96
C CYS A 351 11.90 -13.69 3.90
N ILE A 352 11.90 -14.43 5.01
CA ILE A 352 12.66 -15.66 5.23
C ILE A 352 11.71 -16.82 5.46
N THR A 353 11.90 -17.93 4.75
CA THR A 353 11.18 -19.19 5.01
C THR A 353 12.13 -20.23 5.57
N CYS A 354 11.76 -20.86 6.70
CA CYS A 354 12.51 -21.99 7.24
C CYS A 354 12.21 -23.26 6.42
N LYS A 355 13.23 -23.98 5.96
CA LYS A 355 13.03 -25.22 5.17
C LYS A 355 12.48 -26.37 6.00
N GLU A 356 12.90 -26.46 7.26
CA GLU A 356 12.40 -27.44 8.21
C GLU A 356 11.15 -26.92 8.91
N SER A 357 10.03 -27.64 8.80
CA SER A 357 8.78 -27.23 9.42
C SER A 357 8.89 -27.16 10.94
N GLY A 358 8.31 -26.13 11.54
CA GLY A 358 8.38 -25.90 12.99
C GLY A 358 9.66 -25.20 13.46
N ARG A 359 10.69 -25.06 12.62
CA ARG A 359 11.90 -24.30 12.94
C ARG A 359 11.61 -22.82 13.19
N ARG A 360 10.68 -22.21 12.43
CA ARG A 360 10.22 -20.82 12.68
C ARG A 360 9.73 -20.63 14.11
N ALA A 361 9.03 -21.62 14.67
CA ALA A 361 8.48 -21.57 16.03
C ALA A 361 9.56 -21.55 17.13
N LYS A 362 10.81 -21.90 16.81
CA LYS A 362 11.98 -21.73 17.69
C LYS A 362 12.76 -20.46 17.37
N LEU A 363 13.04 -20.24 16.08
CA LEU A 363 13.87 -19.14 15.62
C LEU A 363 13.24 -17.77 15.92
N VAL A 364 11.95 -17.59 15.68
CA VAL A 364 11.28 -16.29 15.91
C VAL A 364 11.31 -15.90 17.41
N PRO A 365 10.88 -16.75 18.36
CA PRO A 365 11.01 -16.42 19.78
C PRO A 365 12.45 -16.13 20.20
N TYR A 366 13.43 -16.87 19.68
CA TYR A 366 14.84 -16.61 19.93
C TYR A 366 15.23 -15.19 19.47
N LEU A 367 14.89 -14.81 18.23
CA LEU A 367 15.18 -13.49 17.68
C LEU A 367 14.54 -12.36 18.51
N GLU A 368 13.26 -12.50 18.86
CA GLU A 368 12.54 -11.51 19.68
C GLU A 368 13.14 -11.37 21.09
N GLN A 369 13.58 -12.48 21.71
CA GLN A 369 14.26 -12.46 23.01
C GLN A 369 15.63 -11.78 22.95
N HIS A 370 16.28 -11.79 21.78
CA HIS A 370 17.57 -11.12 21.53
C HIS A 370 17.40 -9.74 20.87
N GLY A 371 16.21 -9.14 20.98
CA GLY A 371 15.97 -7.76 20.56
C GLY A 371 15.73 -7.57 19.07
N ILE A 372 15.71 -8.62 18.26
CA ILE A 372 15.42 -8.55 16.82
C ILE A 372 13.93 -8.70 16.59
N GLN A 373 13.27 -7.61 16.22
CA GLN A 373 11.84 -7.65 15.97
C GLN A 373 11.53 -8.33 14.63
N THR A 374 10.62 -9.28 14.67
CA THR A 374 10.16 -10.09 13.54
C THR A 374 8.68 -9.88 13.28
N ARG A 375 8.20 -10.24 12.10
CA ARG A 375 6.78 -10.26 11.76
C ARG A 375 6.46 -11.50 10.95
N MET A 376 5.26 -12.04 11.11
CA MET A 376 4.73 -13.02 10.16
C MET A 376 4.38 -12.32 8.85
N LEU A 377 4.26 -13.07 7.75
CA LEU A 377 3.77 -12.52 6.49
C LEU A 377 2.27 -12.22 6.58
N PHE A 378 1.93 -11.14 7.27
CA PHE A 378 0.59 -10.62 7.45
C PHE A 378 -0.40 -11.68 7.96
N ALA A 379 -1.42 -12.01 7.16
CA ALA A 379 -2.39 -13.02 7.50
C ALA A 379 -1.83 -14.45 7.38
N GLY A 380 -0.71 -14.67 6.69
CA GLY A 380 -0.24 -16.01 6.32
C GLY A 380 -1.22 -16.65 5.33
N ASN A 381 -2.27 -17.29 5.84
CA ASN A 381 -3.42 -17.72 5.04
C ASN A 381 -4.69 -17.06 5.60
N ILE A 382 -5.20 -16.04 4.93
CA ILE A 382 -6.40 -15.32 5.38
C ILE A 382 -7.64 -16.22 5.49
N LEU A 383 -7.70 -17.30 4.70
CA LEU A 383 -8.76 -18.30 4.75
C LEU A 383 -8.72 -19.18 6.01
N LYS A 384 -7.76 -18.99 6.91
CA LYS A 384 -7.71 -19.65 8.23
C LYS A 384 -8.03 -18.69 9.38
N HIS A 385 -8.22 -17.41 9.11
CA HIS A 385 -8.53 -16.41 10.15
C HIS A 385 -9.99 -16.49 10.61
N PRO A 386 -10.31 -16.00 11.83
CA PRO A 386 -11.67 -16.03 12.37
C PRO A 386 -12.69 -15.22 11.57
N CYS A 387 -12.29 -14.14 10.88
CA CYS A 387 -13.19 -13.37 10.02
C CYS A 387 -13.77 -14.19 8.85
N PHE A 388 -13.14 -15.33 8.51
CA PHE A 388 -13.63 -16.28 7.53
C PHE A 388 -14.43 -17.44 8.15
N ASP A 389 -14.59 -17.56 9.47
CA ASP A 389 -15.34 -18.67 10.10
C ASP A 389 -16.79 -18.75 9.59
N GLN A 390 -17.47 -17.61 9.50
CA GLN A 390 -18.85 -17.55 9.02
C GLN A 390 -18.95 -17.86 7.52
N ILE A 391 -17.98 -17.39 6.74
CA ILE A 391 -17.93 -17.61 5.29
C ILE A 391 -17.59 -19.08 4.97
N ARG A 392 -16.73 -19.73 5.78
CA ARG A 392 -16.36 -21.15 5.64
C ARG A 392 -17.51 -22.10 5.97
N SER A 393 -18.39 -21.72 6.89
CA SER A 393 -19.48 -22.57 7.39
C SER A 393 -20.79 -22.42 6.62
N GLY A 394 -20.97 -21.33 5.87
CA GLY A 394 -22.13 -21.09 5.00
C GLY A 394 -21.92 -21.49 3.54
N ASP A 395 -22.71 -20.89 2.65
CA ASP A 395 -22.46 -20.93 1.21
C ASP A 395 -21.13 -20.21 0.94
N LYS A 396 -20.15 -20.91 0.36
CA LYS A 396 -18.80 -20.35 0.15
C LYS A 396 -18.88 -19.09 -0.72
N GLU A 397 -18.72 -17.92 -0.11
CA GLU A 397 -18.67 -16.63 -0.79
C GLU A 397 -17.28 -16.35 -1.43
N TYR A 398 -16.47 -17.39 -1.62
CA TYR A 398 -15.16 -17.33 -2.26
C TYR A 398 -14.84 -18.65 -2.98
N ARG A 399 -13.92 -18.61 -3.93
CA ARG A 399 -13.40 -19.79 -4.64
C ARG A 399 -11.91 -19.96 -4.37
N VAL A 400 -11.44 -21.21 -4.35
CA VAL A 400 -10.03 -21.57 -4.31
C VAL A 400 -9.74 -22.45 -5.52
N VAL A 401 -8.70 -22.12 -6.26
CA VAL A 401 -8.23 -22.87 -7.42
C VAL A 401 -7.06 -23.76 -6.96
N GLY A 402 -7.08 -25.04 -7.32
CA GLY A 402 -6.07 -25.99 -6.88
C GLY A 402 -5.94 -26.09 -5.34
N THR A 403 -4.69 -26.12 -4.88
CA THR A 403 -4.31 -26.08 -3.45
C THR A 403 -3.62 -24.76 -3.12
N LEU A 404 -3.52 -24.44 -1.83
CA LEU A 404 -2.83 -23.25 -1.32
C LEU A 404 -1.63 -23.68 -0.47
N ASP A 405 -0.84 -24.61 -0.99
CA ASP A 405 0.21 -25.30 -0.24
C ASP A 405 1.36 -24.34 0.11
N ASN A 406 1.75 -23.44 -0.81
CA ASN A 406 2.77 -22.42 -0.52
C ASN A 406 2.23 -21.36 0.43
N THR A 407 0.96 -20.96 0.30
CA THR A 407 0.28 -20.08 1.26
C THR A 407 0.26 -20.70 2.67
N ASP A 408 -0.05 -22.00 2.81
CA ASP A 408 -0.03 -22.68 4.11
C ASP A 408 1.42 -22.85 4.62
N SER A 409 2.41 -23.09 3.75
CA SER A 409 3.83 -23.08 4.13
C SER A 409 4.25 -21.70 4.64
N ILE A 410 3.82 -20.62 3.99
CA ILE A 410 4.08 -19.24 4.43
C ILE A 410 3.52 -18.99 5.83
N MET A 411 2.27 -19.38 6.07
CA MET A 411 1.64 -19.22 7.38
C MET A 411 2.41 -19.95 8.49
N ASN A 412 2.98 -21.12 8.18
CA ASN A 412 3.60 -21.99 9.17
C ASN A 412 5.09 -21.72 9.39
N ASP A 413 5.83 -21.35 8.34
CA ASP A 413 7.30 -21.43 8.30
C ASP A 413 7.98 -20.13 7.82
N THR A 414 7.22 -19.10 7.42
CA THR A 414 7.76 -17.81 6.96
C THR A 414 7.60 -16.69 7.98
N PHE A 415 8.61 -15.83 8.04
CA PHE A 415 8.60 -14.56 8.79
C PHE A 415 9.46 -13.54 8.05
N TRP A 416 9.41 -12.28 8.45
CA TRP A 416 10.26 -11.24 7.88
C TRP A 416 10.83 -10.31 8.96
N ILE A 417 11.96 -9.70 8.62
CA ILE A 417 12.69 -8.72 9.43
C ILE A 417 12.85 -7.40 8.67
N GLY A 418 13.21 -6.34 9.37
CA GLY A 418 13.28 -5.01 8.78
C GLY A 418 14.44 -4.80 7.82
N VAL A 419 14.23 -3.91 6.84
CA VAL A 419 15.26 -3.32 5.96
C VAL A 419 15.07 -1.80 5.82
N TYR A 420 14.32 -1.18 6.74
CA TYR A 420 13.90 0.22 6.60
C TYR A 420 15.08 1.20 6.69
N PRO A 421 14.94 2.45 6.19
CA PRO A 421 16.07 3.37 6.00
C PRO A 421 16.83 3.78 7.27
N GLY A 422 16.25 3.56 8.45
CA GLY A 422 16.85 3.93 9.73
C GLY A 422 17.75 2.87 10.35
N MET A 423 18.01 1.76 9.65
CA MET A 423 18.94 0.72 10.07
C MET A 423 20.37 1.06 9.65
N THR A 424 21.33 0.78 10.55
CA THR A 424 22.77 0.89 10.28
C THR A 424 23.35 -0.50 10.00
N ASP A 425 24.52 -0.56 9.38
CA ASP A 425 25.20 -1.83 9.10
C ASP A 425 25.46 -2.64 10.39
N ASP A 426 25.80 -2.00 11.51
CA ASP A 426 25.93 -2.65 12.83
C ASP A 426 24.63 -3.33 13.30
N MET A 427 23.47 -2.75 12.99
CA MET A 427 22.17 -3.39 13.29
C MET A 427 21.98 -4.62 12.40
N LEU A 428 22.31 -4.52 11.11
CA LEU A 428 22.17 -5.61 10.15
C LEU A 428 23.13 -6.78 10.46
N GLU A 429 24.34 -6.48 10.92
CA GLU A 429 25.30 -7.46 11.40
C GLU A 429 24.76 -8.21 12.63
N GLU A 430 24.27 -7.48 13.65
CA GLU A 430 23.66 -8.15 14.82
C GLU A 430 22.44 -9.00 14.43
N MET A 431 21.60 -8.53 13.51
CA MET A 431 20.48 -9.31 12.98
C MET A 431 20.95 -10.61 12.33
N THR A 432 22.00 -10.54 11.50
CA THR A 432 22.59 -11.70 10.83
C THR A 432 23.16 -12.68 11.85
N ASP A 433 23.95 -12.20 12.80
CA ASP A 433 24.58 -13.01 13.85
C ASP A 433 23.53 -13.78 14.64
N ARG A 434 22.44 -13.11 15.06
CA ARG A 434 21.36 -13.77 15.82
C ARG A 434 20.58 -14.76 14.98
N ILE A 435 20.39 -14.52 13.68
CA ILE A 435 19.79 -15.54 12.81
C ILE A 435 20.67 -16.79 12.77
N LYS A 436 21.98 -16.63 12.50
CA LYS A 436 22.92 -17.75 12.41
C LYS A 436 23.07 -18.50 13.73
N GLU A 437 23.06 -17.79 14.86
CA GLU A 437 23.10 -18.40 16.18
C GLU A 437 21.80 -19.16 16.50
N GLY A 438 20.65 -18.55 16.22
CA GLY A 438 19.34 -19.16 16.41
C GLY A 438 19.09 -20.41 15.54
N LEU A 439 19.74 -20.52 14.38
CA LEU A 439 19.70 -21.72 13.53
C LEU A 439 20.43 -22.94 14.12
N ARG A 440 21.30 -22.74 15.12
CA ARG A 440 22.07 -23.81 15.77
C ARG A 440 21.33 -24.45 16.96
N ILE A 441 20.15 -23.95 17.31
CA ILE A 441 19.28 -24.37 18.44
C ILE A 441 18.16 -25.26 17.91
#